data_AF-A0A6I9PWN0-F1
#
_entry.id   AF-A0A6I9PWN0-F1
#
_cell.length_a   1.000
_cell.length_b   1.000
_cell.length_c   1.000
_cell.angle_alpha   90.00
_cell.angle_beta   90.00
_cell.angle_gamma   90.00
#
_symmetry.space_group_name_H-M   'P 1'
#
loop_
_entity.id
_entity.type
_entity.pdbx_description
1 polymer ?
#
loop_
_entity_poly.entity_id
_entity_poly.type
_entity_poly.pdbx_seq_one_letter_code
_entity_poly.pdbx_strand_id
1 'polypeptide(L)'
;MPNGTWPSLLSLELITAWYIGFLCLILASFLVYSVEKDSNTEFETYADALWWGLITLTTIGYGDKVPKTWNGRMLAAAFSMIGVAFFALPAGILGSGFALKVQEQHRQKHFEKRRTPAAGLIQGAWRFYATNLSRTDLMYTWDFYEQTVAIPMYRLIPPLNQLDLLRNLKGKSFRKDSQAETSPSETAARPF
;
A
#
# COMPACT_ATOMS: atom_id res chain seq x y z
N MET A 1 7.74 1.50 23.53
CA MET A 1 8.79 0.90 22.69
C MET A 1 9.56 2.03 22.03
N PRO A 2 10.90 2.09 22.11
CA PRO A 2 11.66 3.24 21.64
C PRO A 2 11.65 3.29 20.11
N ASN A 3 11.30 4.46 19.56
CA ASN A 3 10.97 4.69 18.14
C ASN A 3 12.17 4.71 17.17
N GLY A 4 13.26 4.00 17.50
CA GLY A 4 14.50 4.01 16.71
C GLY A 4 15.17 2.66 16.49
N THR A 5 14.77 1.60 17.21
CA THR A 5 15.47 0.30 17.15
C THR A 5 15.01 -0.59 16.00
N TRP A 6 13.78 -0.43 15.51
CA TRP A 6 13.22 -1.27 14.45
C TRP A 6 14.01 -1.28 13.13
N PRO A 7 14.36 -0.12 12.53
CA PRO A 7 15.17 -0.13 11.31
C PRO A 7 16.57 -0.69 11.54
N SER A 8 17.19 -0.44 12.70
CA SER A 8 18.49 -1.01 13.04
C SER A 8 18.45 -2.53 13.25
N LEU A 9 17.39 -3.06 13.87
CA LEU A 9 17.22 -4.49 14.09
C LEU A 9 17.01 -5.22 12.77
N LEU A 10 16.13 -4.71 11.91
CA LEU A 10 15.91 -5.28 10.57
C LEU A 10 17.20 -5.29 9.74
N SER A 11 17.97 -4.20 9.78
CA SER A 11 19.25 -4.13 9.07
C SER A 11 20.25 -5.13 9.62
N LEU A 12 20.29 -5.36 10.94
CA LEU A 12 21.19 -6.31 11.58
C LEU A 12 20.79 -7.77 11.27
N GLU A 13 19.50 -8.08 11.27
CA GLU A 13 18.98 -9.39 10.84
C GLU A 13 19.37 -9.69 9.39
N LEU A 14 19.23 -8.69 8.50
CA LEU A 14 19.60 -8.83 7.10
C LEU A 14 21.11 -9.02 6.92
N ILE A 15 21.93 -8.21 7.60
CA ILE A 15 23.40 -8.31 7.58
C ILE A 15 23.83 -9.68 8.11
N THR A 16 23.23 -10.15 9.20
CA THR A 16 23.55 -11.45 9.80
C THR A 16 23.19 -12.59 8.84
N ALA A 17 22.02 -12.54 8.19
CA ALA A 17 21.63 -13.54 7.20
C ALA A 17 22.58 -13.56 5.99
N TRP A 18 22.93 -12.40 5.44
CA TRP A 18 23.91 -12.28 4.35
C TRP A 18 25.29 -12.78 4.76
N TYR A 19 25.74 -12.44 5.96
CA TYR A 19 27.04 -12.86 6.48
C TYR A 19 27.11 -14.39 6.64
N ILE A 20 26.09 -15.00 7.27
CA ILE A 20 26.03 -16.46 7.44
C ILE A 20 25.88 -17.17 6.09
N GLY A 21 25.04 -16.63 5.19
CA GLY A 21 24.87 -17.16 3.84
C GLY A 21 26.19 -17.13 3.04
N PHE A 22 26.94 -16.04 3.11
CA PHE A 22 28.24 -15.92 2.46
C PHE A 22 29.28 -16.87 3.07
N LEU A 23 29.33 -16.99 4.40
CA LEU A 23 30.20 -17.96 5.08
C LEU A 23 29.89 -19.39 4.63
N CYS A 24 28.60 -19.74 4.57
CA CYS A 24 28.12 -21.04 4.10
C CYS A 24 28.52 -21.28 2.63
N LEU A 25 28.43 -20.27 1.77
CA LEU A 25 28.85 -20.34 0.37
C LEU A 25 30.33 -20.66 0.24
N ILE A 26 31.19 -19.89 0.91
CA ILE A 26 32.65 -20.08 0.87
C ILE A 26 33.03 -21.47 1.37
N LEU A 27 32.42 -21.92 2.47
CA LEU A 27 32.71 -23.20 3.10
C LEU A 27 32.20 -24.38 2.26
N ALA A 28 30.99 -24.29 1.71
CA ALA A 28 30.43 -25.31 0.83
C ALA A 28 31.25 -25.46 -0.46
N SER A 29 31.57 -24.35 -1.13
CA SER A 29 32.42 -24.35 -2.33
C SER A 29 33.81 -24.90 -2.04
N PHE A 30 34.42 -24.57 -0.90
CA PHE A 30 35.73 -25.10 -0.52
C PHE A 30 35.70 -26.61 -0.26
N LEU A 31 34.73 -27.10 0.51
CA LEU A 31 34.63 -28.53 0.81
C LEU A 31 34.33 -29.37 -0.43
N VAL A 32 33.42 -28.91 -1.29
CA VAL A 32 33.11 -29.59 -2.56
C VAL A 32 34.32 -29.54 -3.50
N TYR A 33 34.99 -28.40 -3.63
CA TYR A 33 36.24 -28.30 -4.39
C TYR A 33 37.29 -29.29 -3.87
N SER A 34 37.52 -29.35 -2.57
CA SER A 34 38.55 -30.21 -1.99
C SER A 34 38.31 -31.70 -2.26
N VAL A 35 37.04 -32.13 -2.38
CA VAL A 35 36.67 -33.52 -2.64
C VAL A 35 36.60 -33.82 -4.14
N GLU A 36 36.20 -32.84 -4.96
CA GLU A 36 36.00 -33.04 -6.40
C GLU A 36 37.25 -32.74 -7.24
N LYS A 37 38.22 -31.93 -6.74
CA LYS A 37 39.37 -31.46 -7.53
C LYS A 37 40.20 -32.58 -8.18
N ASP A 38 40.28 -33.74 -7.53
CA ASP A 38 41.09 -34.86 -8.02
C ASP A 38 40.29 -35.82 -8.91
N SER A 39 38.96 -35.72 -8.91
CA SER A 39 38.04 -36.66 -9.59
C SER A 39 37.22 -36.04 -10.71
N ASN A 40 37.08 -34.72 -10.75
CA ASN A 40 36.22 -34.02 -11.71
C ASN A 40 36.94 -32.82 -12.33
N THR A 41 37.08 -32.84 -13.67
CA THR A 41 37.65 -31.74 -14.46
C THR A 41 36.73 -30.52 -14.55
N GLU A 42 35.49 -30.57 -14.02
CA GLU A 42 34.60 -29.41 -13.94
C GLU A 42 34.96 -28.46 -12.79
N PHE A 43 35.76 -28.93 -11.82
CA PHE A 43 36.20 -28.19 -10.64
C PHE A 43 37.72 -28.00 -10.64
N GLU A 44 38.28 -27.45 -11.73
CA GLU A 44 39.73 -27.20 -11.83
C GLU A 44 40.18 -26.08 -10.90
N THR A 45 39.41 -24.97 -10.88
CA THR A 45 39.73 -23.81 -10.06
C THR A 45 38.74 -23.63 -8.92
N TYR A 46 39.20 -22.96 -7.85
CA TYR A 46 38.30 -22.57 -6.77
C TYR A 46 37.17 -21.63 -7.26
N ALA A 47 37.41 -20.84 -8.31
CA ALA A 47 36.40 -19.98 -8.92
C ALA A 47 35.24 -20.80 -9.53
N ASP A 48 35.51 -21.98 -10.08
CA ASP A 48 34.48 -22.87 -10.62
C ASP A 48 33.57 -23.42 -9.51
N ALA A 49 34.16 -23.76 -8.36
CA ALA A 49 33.41 -24.20 -7.19
C ALA A 49 32.59 -23.07 -6.55
N LEU A 50 33.10 -21.84 -6.56
CA LEU A 50 32.35 -20.65 -6.14
C LEU A 50 31.16 -20.39 -7.07
N TRP A 51 31.36 -20.50 -8.38
CA TRP A 51 30.28 -20.37 -9.36
C TRP A 51 29.19 -21.41 -9.11
N TRP A 52 29.57 -22.68 -8.99
CA TRP A 52 28.63 -23.76 -8.67
C TRP A 52 27.88 -23.50 -7.36
N GLY A 53 28.60 -23.09 -6.31
CA GLY A 53 28.02 -22.79 -5.00
C GLY A 53 27.01 -21.65 -5.07
N LEU A 54 27.34 -20.56 -5.77
CA LEU A 54 26.44 -19.42 -5.95
C LEU A 54 25.15 -19.84 -6.67
N ILE A 55 25.27 -20.49 -7.84
CA ILE A 55 24.12 -20.94 -8.65
C ILE A 55 23.24 -21.95 -7.91
N THR A 56 23.84 -22.80 -7.08
CA THR A 56 23.13 -23.79 -6.27
C THR A 56 22.39 -23.12 -5.10
N LEU A 57 23.06 -22.24 -4.35
CA LEU A 57 22.47 -21.58 -3.17
C LEU A 57 21.39 -20.57 -3.55
N THR A 58 21.50 -19.92 -4.72
CA THR A 58 20.44 -19.08 -5.26
C THR A 58 19.33 -19.87 -5.95
N THR A 59 19.36 -21.21 -5.89
CA THR A 59 18.36 -22.11 -6.49
C THR A 59 18.18 -21.95 -8.01
N ILE A 60 19.20 -21.44 -8.72
CA ILE A 60 19.17 -21.31 -10.18
C ILE A 60 19.42 -22.67 -10.82
N GLY A 61 20.48 -23.37 -10.40
CA GLY A 61 20.75 -24.75 -10.78
C GLY A 61 20.91 -25.01 -12.28
N TYR A 62 21.83 -24.30 -12.97
CA TYR A 62 22.08 -24.50 -14.40
C TYR A 62 22.47 -25.94 -14.76
N GLY A 63 23.13 -26.65 -13.85
CA GLY A 63 23.58 -28.03 -14.06
C GLY A 63 24.81 -28.16 -14.96
N ASP A 64 25.52 -27.05 -15.23
CA ASP A 64 26.76 -26.99 -15.98
C ASP A 64 27.95 -27.61 -15.24
N LYS A 65 27.95 -27.50 -13.91
CA LYS A 65 28.94 -28.12 -13.01
C LYS A 65 28.20 -28.88 -11.92
N VAL A 66 28.55 -30.13 -11.68
CA VAL A 66 27.91 -30.94 -10.64
C VAL A 66 28.90 -31.88 -9.96
N PRO A 67 28.84 -32.03 -8.62
CA PRO A 67 29.70 -32.99 -7.93
C PRO A 67 29.38 -34.42 -8.37
N LYS A 68 30.40 -35.15 -8.79
CA LYS A 68 30.28 -36.54 -9.31
C LYS A 68 30.57 -37.56 -8.22
N THR A 69 31.41 -37.22 -7.25
CA THR A 69 31.78 -38.13 -6.15
C THR A 69 30.63 -38.29 -5.16
N TRP A 70 30.53 -39.46 -4.54
CA TRP A 70 29.53 -39.73 -3.50
C TRP A 70 29.65 -38.75 -2.32
N ASN A 71 30.89 -38.55 -1.84
CA ASN A 71 31.17 -37.66 -0.72
C ASN A 71 30.85 -36.19 -1.07
N GLY A 72 31.21 -35.74 -2.28
CA GLY A 72 30.91 -34.40 -2.78
C GLY A 72 29.40 -34.16 -2.86
N ARG A 73 28.62 -35.14 -3.32
CA ARG A 73 27.15 -35.07 -3.34
C ARG A 73 26.53 -34.99 -1.95
N MET A 74 27.02 -35.77 -0.99
CA MET A 74 26.51 -35.71 0.39
C MET A 74 26.78 -34.34 1.03
N LEU A 75 28.00 -33.80 0.84
CA LEU A 75 28.36 -32.46 1.32
C LEU A 75 27.52 -31.39 0.61
N ALA A 76 27.42 -31.45 -0.71
CA ALA A 76 26.62 -30.52 -1.51
C ALA A 76 25.15 -30.52 -1.08
N ALA A 77 24.55 -31.68 -0.84
CA ALA A 77 23.16 -31.78 -0.39
C ALA A 77 22.96 -31.17 1.00
N ALA A 78 23.86 -31.45 1.95
CA ALA A 78 23.78 -30.92 3.31
C ALA A 78 23.91 -29.38 3.32
N PHE A 79 24.93 -28.84 2.63
CA PHE A 79 25.16 -27.40 2.57
C PHE A 79 24.13 -26.66 1.70
N SER A 80 23.59 -27.29 0.66
CA SER A 80 22.52 -26.70 -0.15
C SER A 80 21.25 -26.49 0.68
N MET A 81 20.85 -27.47 1.50
CA MET A 81 19.67 -27.35 2.38
C MET A 81 19.81 -26.18 3.37
N ILE A 82 21.00 -26.02 3.96
CA ILE A 82 21.28 -24.95 4.91
C ILE A 82 21.39 -23.60 4.20
N GLY A 83 22.21 -23.51 3.15
CA GLY A 83 22.52 -22.25 2.49
C GLY A 83 21.33 -21.68 1.71
N VAL A 84 20.49 -22.50 1.08
CA VAL A 84 19.26 -22.04 0.40
C VAL A 84 18.32 -21.38 1.40
N ALA A 85 18.20 -21.92 2.62
CA ALA A 85 17.38 -21.30 3.66
C ALA A 85 17.87 -19.88 3.99
N PHE A 86 19.18 -19.69 4.17
CA PHE A 86 19.75 -18.37 4.48
C PHE A 86 19.61 -17.37 3.32
N PHE A 87 19.75 -17.81 2.07
CA PHE A 87 19.54 -16.95 0.90
C PHE A 87 18.07 -16.58 0.68
N ALA A 88 17.12 -17.39 1.19
CA ALA A 88 15.70 -17.09 1.16
C ALA A 88 15.26 -16.09 2.26
N LEU A 89 16.01 -15.99 3.38
CA LEU A 89 15.65 -15.14 4.52
C LEU A 89 15.47 -13.65 4.16
N PRO A 90 16.36 -13.00 3.38
CA PRO A 90 16.18 -11.59 3.02
C PRO A 90 14.84 -11.30 2.34
N ALA A 91 14.40 -12.18 1.43
CA ALA A 91 13.10 -12.04 0.78
C ALA A 91 11.94 -12.20 1.78
N GLY A 92 12.04 -13.17 2.69
CA GLY A 92 11.04 -13.40 3.74
C GLY A 92 10.94 -12.26 4.77
N ILE A 93 12.08 -11.72 5.19
CA ILE A 93 12.17 -10.58 6.12
C ILE A 93 11.55 -9.33 5.49
N LEU A 94 11.86 -9.04 4.22
CA LEU A 94 11.26 -7.93 3.51
C LEU A 94 9.75 -8.12 3.34
N GLY A 95 9.31 -9.31 2.92
CA GLY A 95 7.90 -9.63 2.74
C GLY A 95 7.07 -9.46 4.03
N SER A 96 7.57 -10.00 5.14
CA SER A 96 6.93 -9.84 6.45
C SER A 96 6.96 -8.39 6.95
N GLY A 97 8.06 -7.66 6.74
CA GLY A 97 8.18 -6.24 7.07
C GLY A 97 7.14 -5.37 6.34
N PHE A 98 6.92 -5.61 5.05
CA PHE A 98 5.88 -4.91 4.29
C PHE A 98 4.47 -5.27 4.77
N ALA A 99 4.20 -6.54 5.04
CA ALA A 99 2.91 -6.99 5.55
C ALA A 99 2.56 -6.31 6.90
N LEU A 100 3.52 -6.27 7.83
CA LEU A 100 3.36 -5.60 9.13
C LEU A 100 3.14 -4.10 8.98
N LYS A 101 3.90 -3.43 8.10
CA LYS A 101 3.73 -1.99 7.84
C LYS A 101 2.35 -1.68 7.26
N VAL A 102 1.84 -2.50 6.35
CA VAL A 102 0.49 -2.34 5.77
C VAL A 102 -0.59 -2.51 6.85
N GLN A 103 -0.44 -3.52 7.71
CA GLN A 103 -1.37 -3.74 8.83
C GLN A 103 -1.34 -2.58 9.84
N GLU A 104 -0.15 -2.06 10.15
CA GLU A 104 0.04 -0.89 11.02
C GLU A 104 -0.63 0.35 10.44
N GLN A 105 -0.46 0.60 9.13
CA GLN A 105 -1.12 1.70 8.43
C GLN A 105 -2.65 1.57 8.46
N HIS A 106 -3.18 0.35 8.29
CA HIS A 106 -4.61 0.11 8.46
C HIS A 106 -5.09 0.45 9.88
N ARG A 107 -4.33 0.08 10.92
CA ARG A 107 -4.66 0.39 12.31
C ARG A 107 -4.60 1.91 12.58
N GLN A 108 -3.64 2.62 12.01
CA GLN A 108 -3.53 4.07 12.15
C GLN A 108 -4.67 4.82 11.44
N LYS A 109 -5.15 4.34 10.29
CA LYS A 109 -6.36 4.89 9.64
C LYS A 109 -7.59 4.84 10.54
N HIS A 110 -7.72 3.81 11.40
CA HIS A 110 -8.81 3.75 12.39
C HIS A 110 -8.68 4.82 13.49
N PHE A 111 -7.45 5.15 13.91
CA PHE A 111 -7.20 6.24 14.86
C PHE A 111 -7.37 7.62 14.21
N GLU A 112 -6.94 7.78 12.96
CA GLU A 112 -7.04 9.04 12.23
C GLU A 112 -8.49 9.45 11.97
N LYS A 113 -9.40 8.48 11.72
CA LYS A 113 -10.85 8.73 11.69
C LYS A 113 -11.43 9.30 12.98
N ARG A 114 -10.77 9.11 14.14
CA ARG A 114 -11.20 9.68 15.42
C ARG A 114 -10.67 11.10 15.66
N ARG A 115 -9.69 11.56 14.88
CA ARG A 115 -9.13 12.92 15.02
C ARG A 115 -10.12 13.99 14.56
N THR A 116 -10.87 13.74 13.49
CA THR A 116 -11.89 14.66 12.95
C THR A 116 -13.03 14.97 13.94
N PRO A 117 -13.69 13.96 14.57
CA PRO A 117 -14.71 14.25 15.56
C PRO A 117 -14.13 14.88 16.84
N ALA A 118 -12.90 14.53 17.25
CA ALA A 118 -12.24 15.16 18.38
C ALA A 118 -11.96 16.65 18.13
N ALA A 119 -11.47 17.00 16.94
CA ALA A 119 -11.29 18.39 16.53
C ALA A 119 -12.63 19.15 16.51
N GLY A 120 -13.69 18.52 16.00
CA GLY A 120 -15.05 19.08 16.02
C GLY A 120 -15.57 19.33 17.44
N LEU A 121 -15.26 18.46 18.39
CA LEU A 121 -15.66 18.60 19.79
C LEU A 121 -14.93 19.76 20.49
N ILE A 122 -13.62 19.92 20.23
CA ILE A 122 -12.83 21.06 20.73
C ILE A 122 -13.36 22.37 20.15
N GLN A 123 -13.63 22.41 18.84
CA GLN A 123 -14.21 23.58 18.17
C GLN A 123 -15.61 23.91 18.72
N GLY A 124 -16.46 22.90 18.93
CA GLY A 124 -17.79 23.06 19.52
C GLY A 124 -17.73 23.58 20.96
N ALA A 125 -16.83 23.04 21.79
CA ALA A 125 -16.63 23.48 23.16
C ALA A 125 -16.17 24.94 23.25
N TRP A 126 -15.25 25.37 22.36
CA TRP A 126 -14.84 26.77 22.29
C TRP A 126 -15.97 27.69 21.83
N ARG A 127 -16.76 27.28 20.83
CA ARG A 127 -17.95 28.04 20.38
C ARG A 127 -18.98 28.19 21.50
N PHE A 128 -19.22 27.15 22.30
CA PHE A 128 -20.11 27.23 23.47
C PHE A 128 -19.54 28.15 24.56
N TYR A 129 -18.24 28.06 24.85
CA TYR A 129 -17.57 28.96 25.78
C TYR A 129 -17.65 30.43 25.34
N ALA A 130 -17.47 30.71 24.04
CA ALA A 130 -17.54 32.06 23.47
C ALA A 130 -18.95 32.67 23.47
N THR A 131 -20.02 31.87 23.61
CA THR A 131 -21.41 32.37 23.74
C THR A 131 -21.78 32.82 25.15
N ASN A 132 -20.87 32.70 26.12
CA ASN A 132 -21.13 33.14 27.50
C ASN A 132 -21.09 34.67 27.59
N LEU A 133 -22.25 35.29 27.79
CA LEU A 133 -22.53 36.74 27.70
C LEU A 133 -21.87 37.61 28.79
N SER A 134 -21.07 37.00 29.68
CA SER A 134 -20.45 37.67 30.83
C SER A 134 -19.06 38.28 30.54
N ARG A 135 -18.53 38.13 29.32
CA ARG A 135 -17.19 38.62 28.91
C ARG A 135 -17.30 39.43 27.61
N THR A 136 -17.22 40.75 27.70
CA THR A 136 -17.29 41.69 26.56
C THR A 136 -15.95 41.87 25.81
N ASP A 137 -14.86 41.23 26.25
CA ASP A 137 -13.52 41.44 25.67
C ASP A 137 -13.25 40.63 24.38
N LEU A 138 -14.17 39.73 23.99
CA LEU A 138 -13.99 38.80 22.87
C LEU A 138 -14.84 39.21 21.65
N MET A 139 -14.61 40.42 21.13
CA MET A 139 -15.37 40.99 19.99
C MET A 139 -15.02 40.33 18.63
N TYR A 140 -13.81 39.77 18.47
CA TYR A 140 -13.39 39.14 17.20
C TYR A 140 -14.20 37.87 16.83
N THR A 141 -14.81 37.19 17.80
CA THR A 141 -15.71 36.05 17.55
C THR A 141 -17.09 36.46 17.05
N TRP A 142 -17.55 37.66 17.39
CA TRP A 142 -18.86 38.17 17.01
C TRP A 142 -18.86 38.71 15.58
N ASP A 143 -17.79 39.40 15.16
CA ASP A 143 -17.61 39.85 13.77
C ASP A 143 -17.66 38.68 12.76
N PHE A 144 -16.99 37.56 13.07
CA PHE A 144 -17.04 36.36 12.21
C PHE A 144 -18.45 35.75 12.13
N TYR A 145 -19.22 35.79 13.22
CA TYR A 145 -20.59 35.27 13.27
C TYR A 145 -21.57 36.17 12.52
N GLU A 146 -21.46 37.49 12.65
CA GLU A 146 -22.26 38.44 11.86
C GLU A 146 -21.97 38.28 10.36
N GLN A 147 -20.71 38.13 9.97
CA GLN A 147 -20.35 37.97 8.55
C GLN A 147 -20.80 36.62 7.96
N THR A 148 -20.82 35.55 8.77
CA THR A 148 -21.11 34.18 8.31
C THR A 148 -22.58 33.76 8.47
N VAL A 149 -23.31 34.28 9.47
CA VAL A 149 -24.72 33.92 9.75
C VAL A 149 -25.71 34.91 9.14
N ALA A 150 -25.31 36.15 8.82
CA ALA A 150 -26.20 37.13 8.19
C ALA A 150 -26.61 36.79 6.74
N ILE A 151 -26.09 35.71 6.12
CA ILE A 151 -26.44 35.29 4.77
C ILE A 151 -26.52 33.75 4.72
N PRO A 152 -27.71 33.09 4.52
CA PRO A 152 -28.80 33.52 3.65
C PRO A 152 -30.21 33.15 4.17
N MET A 153 -30.82 33.90 5.10
CA MET A 153 -32.26 33.75 5.36
C MET A 153 -33.13 34.43 4.27
N TYR A 154 -32.56 35.39 3.53
CA TYR A 154 -33.25 36.11 2.45
C TYR A 154 -33.30 35.35 1.11
N ARG A 155 -32.61 34.21 0.96
CA ARG A 155 -32.69 33.38 -0.27
C ARG A 155 -33.82 32.34 -0.25
N LEU A 156 -34.52 32.16 0.87
CA LEU A 156 -35.57 31.15 0.99
C LEU A 156 -36.98 31.67 0.65
N ILE A 157 -37.15 32.97 0.43
CA ILE A 157 -38.43 33.56 -0.01
C ILE A 157 -38.29 33.91 -1.49
N PRO A 158 -38.89 33.14 -2.42
CA PRO A 158 -38.96 33.61 -3.81
C PRO A 158 -39.74 34.93 -3.83
N PRO A 159 -39.27 35.97 -4.55
CA PRO A 159 -40.05 37.18 -4.72
C PRO A 159 -41.39 36.79 -5.34
N LEU A 160 -42.50 37.23 -4.73
CA LEU A 160 -43.89 36.89 -5.10
C LEU A 160 -44.18 36.97 -6.61
N ASN A 161 -43.41 37.77 -7.36
CA ASN A 161 -43.52 37.93 -8.80
C ASN A 161 -42.99 36.76 -9.66
N GLN A 162 -42.11 35.89 -9.12
CA GLN A 162 -41.54 34.78 -9.90
C GLN A 162 -42.44 33.55 -9.98
N LEU A 163 -43.33 33.34 -8.99
CA LEU A 163 -44.29 32.24 -9.01
C LEU A 163 -45.36 32.44 -10.11
N ASP A 164 -45.76 33.68 -10.40
CA ASP A 164 -46.70 33.99 -11.47
C ASP A 164 -46.06 33.89 -12.87
N LEU A 165 -44.78 34.22 -12.99
CA LEU A 165 -44.00 33.96 -14.21
C LEU A 165 -43.86 32.46 -14.49
N LEU A 166 -43.57 31.66 -13.46
CA LEU A 166 -43.48 30.19 -13.60
C LEU A 166 -44.84 29.54 -13.88
N ARG A 167 -45.94 30.05 -13.31
CA ARG A 167 -47.31 29.59 -13.63
C ARG A 167 -47.70 29.90 -15.08
N ASN A 168 -47.37 31.09 -15.58
CA ASN A 168 -47.64 31.46 -16.99
C ASN A 168 -46.78 30.67 -17.99
N LEU A 169 -45.54 30.33 -17.63
CA LEU A 169 -44.66 29.50 -18.46
C LEU A 169 -45.11 28.04 -18.50
N LYS A 170 -45.54 27.48 -17.35
CA LYS A 170 -46.06 26.10 -17.27
C LYS A 170 -47.39 25.95 -18.04
N GLY A 171 -48.26 26.96 -18.03
CA GLY A 171 -49.50 26.99 -18.82
C GLY A 171 -49.28 27.05 -20.34
N LYS A 172 -48.19 27.68 -20.80
CA LYS A 172 -47.83 27.73 -22.23
C LYS A 172 -47.21 26.44 -22.75
N SER A 173 -46.44 25.72 -21.92
CA SER A 173 -45.80 24.46 -22.32
C SER A 173 -46.84 23.35 -22.53
N PHE A 174 -47.81 23.22 -21.62
CA PHE A 174 -48.81 22.14 -21.67
C PHE A 174 -49.72 22.21 -22.90
N ARG A 175 -49.93 23.40 -23.48
CA ARG A 175 -50.73 23.58 -24.70
C ARG A 175 -49.97 23.18 -25.98
N LYS A 176 -48.64 23.07 -25.92
CA LYS A 176 -47.79 22.72 -27.06
C LYS A 176 -47.58 21.20 -27.21
N ASP A 177 -47.66 20.45 -26.10
CA ASP A 177 -47.41 19.00 -26.09
C ASP A 177 -48.63 18.18 -26.57
N SER A 178 -49.87 18.69 -26.45
CA SER A 178 -51.07 17.97 -26.91
C SER A 178 -51.24 17.88 -28.44
N GLN A 179 -50.35 18.46 -29.24
CA GLN A 179 -50.53 18.58 -30.71
C GLN A 179 -49.54 17.75 -31.54
N ALA A 180 -48.67 16.94 -30.94
CA ALA A 180 -47.51 16.34 -31.65
C ALA A 180 -47.49 14.81 -31.83
N GLU A 181 -48.45 14.03 -31.32
CA GLU A 181 -48.42 12.55 -31.50
C GLU A 181 -49.62 12.00 -32.27
N THR A 182 -49.53 11.99 -33.61
CA THR A 182 -50.23 11.02 -34.47
C THR A 182 -49.35 10.66 -35.68
N SER A 183 -48.65 9.51 -35.62
CA SER A 183 -48.51 8.47 -36.67
C SER A 183 -47.20 7.66 -36.53
N PRO A 184 -47.25 6.31 -36.53
CA PRO A 184 -46.07 5.46 -36.45
C PRO A 184 -45.65 4.87 -37.82
N SER A 185 -44.34 4.77 -38.06
CA SER A 185 -43.69 3.94 -39.09
C SER A 185 -42.41 3.35 -38.49
N GLU A 186 -41.84 2.22 -38.87
CA GLU A 186 -42.26 1.01 -39.58
C GLU A 186 -41.03 0.07 -39.46
N THR A 187 -41.25 -1.08 -38.81
CA THR A 187 -40.66 -2.42 -39.04
C THR A 187 -39.32 -2.61 -39.80
N ALA A 188 -38.45 -3.40 -39.13
CA ALA A 188 -37.52 -4.44 -39.63
C ALA A 188 -36.14 -4.09 -40.24
N ALA A 189 -35.09 -4.67 -39.64
CA ALA A 189 -34.04 -5.41 -40.36
C ALA A 189 -33.02 -6.13 -39.41
N ARG A 190 -33.07 -7.47 -39.38
CA ARG A 190 -31.98 -8.49 -39.22
C ARG A 190 -32.55 -9.80 -39.81
N PRO A 191 -31.81 -10.75 -40.43
CA PRO A 191 -30.43 -11.23 -40.19
C PRO A 191 -29.57 -11.20 -41.50
N PHE A 192 -28.26 -11.47 -41.58
CA PHE A 192 -27.36 -12.48 -40.99
C PHE A 192 -26.08 -11.86 -40.42
#